data_AF-A0A239IY13-F1
#
_entry.id   AF-A0A239IY13-F1
#
_cell.length_a   1.000
_cell.length_b   1.000
_cell.length_c   1.000
_cell.angle_alpha   90.00
_cell.angle_beta   90.00
_cell.angle_gamma   90.00
#
_symmetry.space_group_name_H-M   'P 1'
#
loop_
_entity.id
_entity.type
_entity.pdbx_description
1 polymer ?
#
loop_
_entity_poly.entity_id
_entity_poly.type
_entity_poly.pdbx_seq_one_letter_code
_entity_poly.pdbx_strand_id
1 'polypeptide(L)'
;MDVEGYTMWISGGSLVLVAPGVADLECRNALASLRHAQSLADALMGPRFDGHRQWYRAYRNALGRRGWRVTYSCQSIESAGYRTLLAPTQPLLLWLVSQHPELGDVLDLGVDALSLDRQGLRQLSQHALQVLAAPAGGTRIVLELGVLRPGSQLSLCSVALETSQALDPDWLRVPLEGIHLRGDLYFQSLTAESAPELREAGNDGFARLRLVASDRQTLH
;
A
#
# COMPACT_ATOMS: atom_id res chain seq x y z
N MET A 1 12.08 8.18 -3.45
CA MET A 1 12.78 7.95 -4.73
C MET A 1 12.01 8.67 -5.81
N ASP A 2 12.67 9.46 -6.65
CA ASP A 2 12.02 10.20 -7.74
C ASP A 2 12.00 9.38 -9.03
N VAL A 3 10.88 9.41 -9.76
CA VAL A 3 10.62 8.65 -10.99
C VAL A 3 9.77 9.53 -11.89
N GLU A 4 10.36 10.11 -12.94
CA GLU A 4 9.64 10.96 -13.90
C GLU A 4 8.83 12.09 -13.23
N GLY A 5 9.38 12.70 -12.17
CA GLY A 5 8.72 13.76 -11.38
C GLY A 5 7.67 13.28 -10.38
N TYR A 6 7.44 11.98 -10.26
CA TYR A 6 6.71 11.36 -9.17
C TYR A 6 7.66 10.93 -8.07
N THR A 7 7.21 10.96 -6.82
CA THR A 7 8.00 10.41 -5.71
C THR A 7 7.38 9.12 -5.18
N MET A 8 8.13 8.02 -5.22
CA MET A 8 7.76 6.77 -4.57
C MET A 8 8.10 6.80 -3.07
N TRP A 9 7.12 6.47 -2.24
CA TRP A 9 7.21 6.38 -0.78
C TRP A 9 6.86 4.98 -0.28
N ILE A 10 7.52 4.56 0.80
CA ILE A 10 7.17 3.35 1.54
C ILE A 10 6.45 3.77 2.83
N SER A 11 5.25 3.23 3.09
CA SER A 11 4.54 3.41 4.36
C SER A 11 3.98 2.08 4.85
N GLY A 12 4.70 1.44 5.78
CA GLY A 12 4.36 0.09 6.22
C GLY A 12 4.51 -0.89 5.05
N GLY A 13 3.46 -1.67 4.78
CA GLY A 13 3.43 -2.60 3.63
C GLY A 13 2.92 -1.99 2.33
N SER A 14 2.87 -0.65 2.24
CA SER A 14 2.35 0.06 1.08
C SER A 14 3.46 0.81 0.35
N LEU A 15 3.49 0.65 -0.97
CA LEU A 15 4.21 1.50 -1.90
C LEU A 15 3.27 2.55 -2.46
N VAL A 16 3.62 3.83 -2.34
CA VAL A 16 2.75 4.93 -2.77
C VAL A 16 3.53 5.85 -3.71
N LEU A 17 3.08 5.89 -4.96
CA LEU A 17 3.53 6.84 -5.96
C LEU A 17 2.80 8.17 -5.76
N VAL A 18 3.54 9.22 -5.40
CA VAL A 18 2.99 10.56 -5.14
C VAL A 18 3.20 11.44 -6.36
N ALA A 19 2.12 11.98 -6.90
CA ALA A 19 2.13 12.82 -8.08
C ALA A 19 2.79 14.17 -7.85
N PRO A 20 3.40 14.76 -8.91
CA PRO A 20 3.85 16.14 -8.86
C PRO A 20 2.66 17.07 -8.52
N GLY A 21 2.93 18.10 -7.72
CA GLY A 21 1.91 19.07 -7.29
C GLY A 21 1.08 18.66 -6.08
N VAL A 22 1.29 17.46 -5.51
CA VAL A 22 0.78 17.12 -4.17
C VAL A 22 1.56 17.93 -3.13
N ALA A 23 0.86 18.71 -2.30
CA ALA A 23 1.51 19.49 -1.26
C ALA A 23 2.13 18.60 -0.17
N ASP A 24 3.25 19.01 0.43
CA ASP A 24 3.95 18.23 1.46
C ASP A 24 3.07 17.85 2.66
N LEU A 25 2.17 18.75 3.07
CA LEU A 25 1.23 18.47 4.15
C LEU A 25 0.21 17.40 3.74
N GLU A 26 -0.26 17.45 2.51
CA GLU A 26 -1.20 16.48 1.94
C GLU A 26 -0.56 15.09 1.87
N CYS A 27 0.65 15.01 1.30
CA CYS A 27 1.44 13.79 1.24
C CYS A 27 1.65 13.17 2.63
N ARG A 28 2.15 13.96 3.59
CA ARG A 28 2.38 13.48 4.98
C ARG A 28 1.09 13.00 5.63
N ASN A 29 -0.03 13.68 5.42
CA ASN A 29 -1.32 13.28 5.99
C ASN A 29 -1.82 11.97 5.39
N ALA A 30 -1.68 11.77 4.08
CA ALA A 30 -2.05 10.53 3.42
C ALA A 30 -1.20 9.35 3.93
N LEU A 31 0.13 9.48 3.91
CA LEU A 31 1.03 8.41 4.36
C LEU A 31 0.84 8.06 5.84
N ALA A 32 0.59 9.07 6.69
CA ALA A 32 0.28 8.86 8.10
C ALA A 32 -1.09 8.17 8.31
N SER A 33 -2.09 8.51 7.49
CA SER A 33 -3.40 7.84 7.53
C SER A 33 -3.29 6.36 7.21
N LEU A 34 -2.53 6.02 6.15
CA LEU A 34 -2.28 4.63 5.75
C LEU A 34 -1.61 3.85 6.87
N ARG A 35 -0.51 4.38 7.42
CA ARG A 35 0.23 3.73 8.50
C ARG A 35 -0.63 3.51 9.75
N HIS A 36 -1.39 4.52 10.13
CA HIS A 36 -2.30 4.44 11.27
C HIS A 36 -3.39 3.39 11.03
N ALA A 37 -4.01 3.40 9.85
CA ALA A 37 -5.06 2.45 9.51
C ALA A 37 -4.55 1.01 9.48
N GLN A 38 -3.34 0.77 8.95
CA GLN A 38 -2.68 -0.53 9.01
C GLN A 38 -2.45 -0.99 10.44
N SER A 39 -1.90 -0.10 11.29
CA SER A 39 -1.61 -0.41 12.69
C SER A 39 -2.88 -0.71 13.49
N LEU A 40 -3.96 0.03 13.24
CA LEU A 40 -5.26 -0.20 13.89
C LEU A 40 -5.90 -1.51 13.42
N ALA A 41 -5.79 -1.84 12.14
CA ALA A 41 -6.26 -3.12 11.61
C ALA A 41 -5.48 -4.30 12.21
N ASP A 42 -4.15 -4.18 12.30
CA ASP A 42 -3.29 -5.18 12.95
C ASP A 42 -3.67 -5.37 14.43
N ALA A 43 -3.97 -4.28 15.15
CA ALA A 43 -4.39 -4.34 16.55
C ALA A 43 -5.78 -4.99 16.76
N LEU A 44 -6.71 -4.83 15.80
CA LEU A 44 -8.08 -5.33 15.93
C LEU A 44 -8.26 -6.75 15.41
N MET A 45 -7.55 -7.12 14.34
CA MET A 45 -7.75 -8.38 13.61
C MET A 45 -6.54 -9.32 13.67
N GLY A 46 -5.44 -8.87 14.28
CA GLY A 46 -4.15 -9.53 14.16
C GLY A 46 -3.45 -9.18 12.84
N PRO A 47 -2.27 -9.77 12.57
CA PRO A 47 -1.46 -9.45 11.40
C PRO A 47 -2.22 -9.68 10.09
N ARG A 48 -2.00 -8.78 9.12
CA ARG A 48 -2.58 -8.84 7.75
C ARG A 48 -2.46 -10.18 7.01
N PHE A 49 -1.56 -11.06 7.44
CA PHE A 49 -1.24 -12.35 6.82
C PHE A 49 -2.21 -13.48 7.18
N ASP A 50 -2.82 -13.46 8.36
CA ASP A 50 -3.64 -14.58 8.87
C ASP A 50 -5.10 -14.53 8.38
N GLY A 51 -5.56 -13.34 8.02
CA GLY A 51 -6.97 -13.10 7.66
C GLY A 51 -7.14 -11.84 6.83
N HIS A 52 -6.49 -11.78 5.66
CA HIS A 52 -6.39 -10.56 4.84
C HIS A 52 -7.74 -9.88 4.58
N ARG A 53 -8.80 -10.63 4.28
CA ARG A 53 -10.14 -10.06 4.04
C ARG A 53 -10.70 -9.31 5.25
N GLN A 54 -10.57 -9.89 6.44
CA GLN A 54 -11.10 -9.31 7.68
C GLN A 54 -10.25 -8.10 8.09
N TRP A 55 -8.93 -8.25 7.98
CA TRP A 55 -7.96 -7.17 8.17
C TRP A 55 -8.23 -5.99 7.22
N TYR A 56 -8.45 -6.24 5.93
CA TYR A 56 -8.68 -5.18 4.93
C TYR A 56 -9.98 -4.42 5.20
N ARG A 57 -11.02 -5.09 5.70
CA ARG A 57 -12.24 -4.42 6.16
C ARG A 57 -11.98 -3.50 7.35
N ALA A 58 -11.20 -3.95 8.34
CA ALA A 58 -10.80 -3.13 9.48
C ALA A 58 -9.94 -1.93 9.05
N TYR A 59 -9.00 -2.16 8.13
CA TYR A 59 -8.15 -1.15 7.52
C TYR A 59 -8.96 -0.05 6.82
N ARG A 60 -9.92 -0.44 5.96
CA ARG A 60 -10.83 0.51 5.30
C ARG A 60 -11.67 1.33 6.29
N ASN A 61 -12.19 0.68 7.33
CA ASN A 61 -12.94 1.38 8.37
C ASN A 61 -12.05 2.38 9.12
N ALA A 62 -10.80 2.01 9.41
CA ALA A 62 -9.83 2.89 10.03
C ALA A 62 -9.48 4.10 9.15
N LEU A 63 -9.35 3.92 7.83
CA LEU A 63 -9.22 5.03 6.88
C LEU A 63 -10.45 5.95 6.93
N GLY A 64 -11.65 5.38 6.94
CA GLY A 64 -12.91 6.12 7.10
C GLY A 64 -12.90 7.04 8.33
N ARG A 65 -12.51 6.51 9.49
CA ARG A 65 -12.39 7.27 10.75
C ARG A 65 -11.36 8.40 10.68
N ARG A 66 -10.38 8.32 9.77
CA ARG A 66 -9.37 9.36 9.52
C ARG A 66 -9.83 10.42 8.52
N GLY A 67 -11.08 10.35 8.07
CA GLY A 67 -11.66 11.31 7.13
C GLY A 67 -11.38 10.97 5.68
N TRP A 68 -11.30 9.68 5.33
CA TRP A 68 -11.25 9.23 3.95
C TRP A 68 -12.61 8.70 3.53
N ARG A 69 -13.20 9.26 2.48
CA ARG A 69 -14.40 8.70 1.84
C ARG A 69 -13.97 7.75 0.75
N VAL A 70 -14.33 6.47 0.88
CA VAL A 70 -14.13 5.48 -0.19
C VAL A 70 -15.22 5.69 -1.25
N THR A 71 -14.83 6.04 -2.46
CA THR A 71 -15.72 6.30 -3.61
C THR A 71 -15.86 5.07 -4.50
N TYR A 72 -14.86 4.20 -4.52
CA TYR A 72 -14.86 2.93 -5.23
C TYR A 72 -14.19 1.85 -4.41
N SER A 73 -14.66 0.60 -4.51
CA SER A 73 -13.89 -0.55 -4.04
C SER A 73 -14.21 -1.81 -4.82
N CYS A 74 -13.18 -2.60 -5.10
CA CYS A 74 -13.30 -3.92 -5.71
C CYS A 74 -12.66 -4.97 -4.81
N GLN A 75 -13.23 -6.17 -4.83
CA GLN A 75 -12.67 -7.36 -4.20
C GLN A 75 -12.77 -8.52 -5.17
N SER A 76 -11.67 -9.22 -5.38
CA SER A 76 -11.64 -10.52 -6.07
C SER A 76 -10.94 -11.55 -5.19
N ILE A 77 -11.40 -12.79 -5.29
CA ILE A 77 -10.76 -13.96 -4.68
C ILE A 77 -10.67 -15.00 -5.78
N GLU A 78 -9.46 -15.51 -6.01
CA GLU A 78 -9.20 -16.53 -7.01
C GLU A 78 -8.38 -17.65 -6.38
N SER A 79 -8.67 -18.90 -6.74
CA SER A 79 -7.81 -20.01 -6.31
C SER A 79 -6.45 -19.91 -6.99
N ALA A 80 -5.40 -20.00 -6.19
CA ALA A 80 -4.02 -19.90 -6.66
C ALA A 80 -3.67 -20.94 -7.72
N GLY A 81 -4.29 -22.13 -7.67
CA GLY A 81 -4.01 -23.25 -8.56
C GLY A 81 -4.39 -23.03 -10.04
N TYR A 82 -5.09 -21.94 -10.37
CA TYR A 82 -5.41 -21.59 -11.76
C TYR A 82 -4.37 -20.71 -12.45
N ARG A 83 -3.35 -20.24 -11.73
CA ARG A 83 -2.29 -19.41 -12.28
C ARG A 83 -1.12 -20.28 -12.72
N THR A 84 -0.51 -19.97 -13.88
CA THR A 84 0.75 -20.62 -14.31
C THR A 84 1.95 -19.88 -13.73
N LEU A 85 1.92 -18.54 -13.79
CA LEU A 85 2.95 -17.63 -13.30
C LEU A 85 2.28 -16.37 -12.77
N LEU A 86 2.85 -15.77 -11.74
CA LEU A 86 2.37 -14.50 -11.19
C LEU A 86 3.51 -13.72 -10.53
N ALA A 87 3.84 -12.54 -11.06
CA ALA A 87 4.65 -11.59 -10.33
C ALA A 87 3.79 -10.85 -9.29
N PRO A 88 4.22 -10.68 -8.03
CA PRO A 88 3.41 -10.07 -6.98
C PRO A 88 2.87 -8.67 -7.33
N THR A 89 3.64 -7.85 -8.06
CA THR A 89 3.19 -6.51 -8.49
C THR A 89 2.27 -6.50 -9.69
N GLN A 90 2.29 -7.55 -10.53
CA GLN A 90 1.55 -7.56 -11.80
C GLN A 90 0.05 -7.22 -11.66
N PRO A 91 -0.74 -7.85 -10.77
CA PRO A 91 -2.16 -7.49 -10.64
C PRO A 91 -2.36 -6.06 -10.13
N LEU A 92 -1.42 -5.54 -9.34
CA LEU A 92 -1.48 -4.19 -8.79
C LEU A 92 -1.25 -3.14 -9.88
N LEU A 93 -0.21 -3.35 -10.68
CA LEU A 93 0.16 -2.49 -11.81
C LEU A 93 -0.96 -2.46 -12.85
N LEU A 94 -1.47 -3.63 -13.26
CA LEU A 94 -2.58 -3.71 -14.22
C LEU A 94 -3.81 -2.93 -13.74
N TRP A 95 -4.16 -3.05 -12.46
CA TRP A 95 -5.29 -2.29 -11.93
C TRP A 95 -5.01 -0.80 -11.91
N LEU A 96 -3.85 -0.35 -11.41
CA LEU A 96 -3.54 1.08 -11.35
C LEU A 96 -3.48 1.72 -12.73
N VAL A 97 -2.90 1.05 -13.72
CA VAL A 97 -2.88 1.52 -15.12
C VAL A 97 -4.28 1.58 -15.71
N SER A 98 -5.19 0.66 -15.34
CA SER A 98 -6.59 0.77 -15.77
C SER A 98 -7.32 1.99 -15.20
N GLN A 99 -6.90 2.47 -14.03
CA GLN A 99 -7.48 3.65 -13.38
C GLN A 99 -6.78 4.95 -13.79
N HIS A 100 -5.48 4.88 -14.05
CA HIS A 100 -4.61 6.00 -14.44
C HIS A 100 -3.72 5.57 -15.61
N PRO A 101 -4.24 5.50 -16.84
CA PRO A 101 -3.51 5.00 -18.01
C PRO A 101 -2.21 5.77 -18.29
N GLU A 102 -2.14 7.04 -17.87
CA GLU A 102 -0.97 7.89 -17.99
C GLU A 102 0.23 7.44 -17.13
N LEU A 103 0.03 6.53 -16.17
CA LEU A 103 1.05 6.13 -15.20
C LEU A 103 1.76 4.82 -15.53
N GLY A 104 1.46 4.17 -16.66
CA GLY A 104 2.03 2.87 -17.03
C GLY A 104 3.55 2.80 -16.85
N ASP A 105 4.27 3.59 -17.63
CA ASP A 105 5.74 3.60 -17.61
C ASP A 105 6.29 4.05 -16.25
N VAL A 106 5.65 5.02 -15.59
CA VAL A 106 6.10 5.56 -14.29
C VAL A 106 5.99 4.52 -13.18
N LEU A 107 4.91 3.73 -13.17
CA LEU A 107 4.69 2.67 -12.19
C LEU A 107 5.70 1.55 -12.38
N ASP A 108 5.94 1.12 -13.62
CA ASP A 108 6.94 0.10 -13.95
C ASP A 108 8.35 0.58 -13.56
N LEU A 109 8.74 1.80 -13.97
CA LEU A 109 10.02 2.39 -13.59
C LEU A 109 10.18 2.51 -12.07
N GLY A 110 9.11 2.81 -11.33
CA GLY A 110 9.15 2.91 -9.88
C GLY A 110 9.37 1.56 -9.18
N VAL A 111 8.74 0.50 -9.69
CA VAL A 111 8.99 -0.88 -9.22
C VAL A 111 10.42 -1.31 -9.55
N ASP A 112 10.91 -0.95 -10.72
CA ASP A 112 12.27 -1.25 -11.18
C ASP A 112 13.31 -0.56 -10.31
N ALA A 113 13.13 0.74 -10.07
CA ALA A 113 14.02 1.52 -9.24
C ALA A 113 14.02 1.02 -7.78
N LEU A 114 12.87 0.57 -7.25
CA LEU A 114 12.81 -0.03 -5.91
C LEU A 114 13.56 -1.36 -5.82
N SER A 115 13.54 -2.15 -6.90
CA SER A 115 14.29 -3.41 -6.97
C SER A 115 15.80 -3.17 -6.90
N LEU A 116 16.26 -2.02 -7.40
CA LEU A 116 17.65 -1.57 -7.30
C LEU A 116 17.97 -0.95 -5.93
N ASP A 117 16.99 -0.35 -5.25
CA ASP A 117 17.13 0.14 -3.87
C ASP A 117 17.00 -1.00 -2.83
N ARG A 118 18.13 -1.68 -2.58
CA ARG A 118 18.23 -2.77 -1.60
C ARG A 118 17.82 -2.35 -0.17
N GLN A 119 17.91 -1.07 0.20
CA GLN A 119 17.46 -0.63 1.51
C GLN A 119 15.94 -0.48 1.53
N GLY A 120 15.36 0.20 0.55
CA GLY A 120 13.92 0.34 0.40
C GLY A 120 13.22 -1.02 0.30
N LEU A 121 13.74 -1.94 -0.51
CA LEU A 121 13.17 -3.28 -0.65
C LEU A 121 13.21 -4.08 0.65
N ARG A 122 14.29 -3.96 1.45
CA ARG A 122 14.36 -4.58 2.78
C ARG A 122 13.33 -3.99 3.74
N GLN A 123 13.14 -2.67 3.74
CA GLN A 123 12.11 -2.01 4.56
C GLN A 123 10.71 -2.46 4.18
N LEU A 124 10.40 -2.53 2.88
CA LEU A 124 9.11 -3.06 2.42
C LEU A 124 8.93 -4.52 2.84
N SER A 125 9.96 -5.35 2.67
CA SER A 125 9.92 -6.78 2.97
C SER A 125 9.57 -7.06 4.43
N GLN A 126 9.99 -6.20 5.38
CA GLN A 126 9.64 -6.33 6.80
C GLN A 126 8.14 -6.22 7.10
N HIS A 127 7.38 -5.59 6.20
CA HIS A 127 5.94 -5.39 6.35
C HIS A 127 5.10 -6.20 5.36
N ALA A 128 5.69 -6.56 4.20
CA ALA A 128 5.00 -7.24 3.12
C ALA A 128 5.18 -8.76 3.14
N LEU A 129 6.18 -9.29 3.86
CA LEU A 129 6.51 -10.72 3.87
C LEU A 129 6.38 -11.33 5.27
N GLN A 130 5.85 -12.55 5.34
CA GLN A 130 5.90 -13.40 6.52
C GLN A 130 6.42 -14.79 6.13
N VAL A 131 7.62 -15.12 6.60
CA VAL A 131 8.21 -16.46 6.42
C VAL A 131 7.58 -17.42 7.44
N LEU A 132 7.04 -18.53 6.95
CA LEU A 132 6.39 -19.54 7.78
C LEU A 132 7.40 -20.60 8.23
N ALA A 133 7.35 -20.96 9.51
CA ALA A 133 8.16 -22.04 10.05
C ALA A 133 7.71 -23.43 9.53
N ALA A 134 8.60 -24.40 9.62
CA ALA A 134 8.26 -25.81 9.39
C ALA A 134 7.20 -26.29 10.40
N PRO A 135 6.28 -27.23 10.03
CA PRO A 135 6.28 -28.02 8.81
C PRO A 135 5.55 -27.38 7.62
N ALA A 136 4.79 -26.30 7.82
CA ALA A 136 4.06 -25.64 6.72
C ALA A 136 5.02 -25.06 5.67
N GLY A 137 6.06 -24.37 6.12
CA GLY A 137 7.07 -23.72 5.27
C GLY A 137 6.49 -22.68 4.30
N GLY A 138 7.36 -21.95 3.61
CA GLY A 138 6.96 -20.98 2.59
C GLY A 138 6.86 -19.54 3.10
N THR A 139 6.27 -18.67 2.27
CA THR A 139 6.15 -17.23 2.53
C THR A 139 4.75 -16.74 2.17
N ARG A 140 4.15 -15.97 3.07
CA ARG A 140 2.96 -15.16 2.78
C ARG A 140 3.39 -13.77 2.36
N ILE A 141 2.76 -13.27 1.31
CA ILE A 141 3.02 -11.96 0.73
C ILE A 141 1.74 -11.15 0.83
N VAL A 142 1.82 -9.96 1.43
CA VAL A 142 0.74 -8.96 1.42
C VAL A 142 1.34 -7.63 1.00
N LEU A 143 1.07 -7.24 -0.24
CA LEU A 143 1.65 -6.05 -0.87
C LEU A 143 0.53 -5.09 -1.28
N GLU A 144 0.66 -3.83 -0.89
CA GLU A 144 -0.21 -2.75 -1.36
C GLU A 144 0.59 -1.76 -2.23
N LEU A 145 0.01 -1.35 -3.35
CA LEU A 145 0.51 -0.30 -4.22
C LEU A 145 -0.56 0.79 -4.35
N GLY A 146 -0.14 2.03 -4.45
CA GLY A 146 -1.06 3.16 -4.54
C GLY A 146 -0.52 4.35 -5.30
N VAL A 147 -1.45 5.22 -5.67
CA VAL A 147 -1.18 6.51 -6.30
C VAL A 147 -1.90 7.59 -5.49
N LEU A 148 -1.16 8.62 -5.08
CA LEU A 148 -1.69 9.83 -4.47
C LEU A 148 -1.59 10.99 -5.45
N ARG A 149 -2.74 11.57 -5.81
CA ARG A 149 -2.86 12.70 -6.73
C ARG A 149 -3.32 13.97 -5.99
N PRO A 150 -3.12 15.17 -6.57
CA PRO A 150 -3.51 16.42 -5.95
C PRO A 150 -5.00 16.43 -5.56
N GLY A 151 -5.31 17.10 -4.45
CA GLY A 151 -6.67 17.13 -3.91
C GLY A 151 -7.01 15.91 -3.05
N SER A 152 -6.00 15.22 -2.53
CA SER A 152 -6.10 14.03 -1.68
C SER A 152 -6.87 12.90 -2.34
N GLN A 153 -6.60 12.67 -3.63
CA GLN A 153 -7.19 11.56 -4.37
C GLN A 153 -6.25 10.36 -4.28
N LEU A 154 -6.72 9.30 -3.65
CA LEU A 154 -5.93 8.13 -3.33
C LEU A 154 -6.53 6.91 -4.03
N SER A 155 -5.73 6.24 -4.85
CA SER A 155 -6.05 4.92 -5.41
C SER A 155 -5.12 3.90 -4.79
N LEU A 156 -5.67 2.79 -4.29
CA LEU A 156 -4.92 1.71 -3.66
C LEU A 156 -5.37 0.37 -4.23
N CYS A 157 -4.43 -0.53 -4.43
CA CYS A 157 -4.70 -1.94 -4.67
C CYS A 157 -3.74 -2.79 -3.84
N SER A 158 -4.23 -3.93 -3.37
CA SER A 158 -3.49 -4.87 -2.54
C SER A 158 -3.68 -6.29 -3.06
N VAL A 159 -2.62 -7.08 -2.95
CA VAL A 159 -2.64 -8.51 -3.19
C VAL A 159 -2.21 -9.23 -1.92
N ALA A 160 -2.88 -10.34 -1.59
CA ALA A 160 -2.42 -11.28 -0.60
C ALA A 160 -2.35 -12.68 -1.20
N LEU A 161 -1.23 -13.37 -1.01
CA LEU A 161 -0.99 -14.72 -1.51
C LEU A 161 0.00 -15.47 -0.63
N GLU A 162 0.03 -16.80 -0.76
CA GLU A 162 1.00 -17.68 -0.10
C GLU A 162 1.75 -18.49 -1.16
N THR A 163 3.06 -18.69 -0.95
CA THR A 163 3.90 -19.51 -1.84
C THR A 163 4.85 -20.42 -1.05
N SER A 164 5.08 -21.63 -1.54
CA SER A 164 6.16 -22.51 -1.07
C SER A 164 7.50 -22.22 -1.74
N GLN A 165 7.52 -21.44 -2.81
CA GLN A 165 8.73 -21.08 -3.52
C GLN A 165 9.63 -20.21 -2.62
N ALA A 166 10.93 -20.50 -2.61
CA ALA A 166 11.89 -19.61 -1.98
C ALA A 166 11.88 -18.26 -2.74
N LEU A 167 11.76 -17.17 -2.00
CA LEU A 167 11.72 -15.84 -2.61
C LEU A 167 13.12 -15.39 -3.03
N ASP A 168 13.20 -14.88 -4.26
CA ASP A 168 14.39 -14.23 -4.79
C ASP A 168 14.63 -12.87 -4.08
N PRO A 169 15.87 -12.36 -3.97
CA PRO A 169 16.13 -11.00 -3.54
C PRO A 169 15.31 -9.92 -4.28
N ASP A 170 14.90 -10.19 -5.52
CA ASP A 170 14.08 -9.32 -6.39
C ASP A 170 12.61 -9.81 -6.49
N TRP A 171 12.10 -10.46 -5.43
CA TRP A 171 10.77 -11.08 -5.33
C TRP A 171 9.60 -10.22 -5.78
N LEU A 172 9.75 -8.90 -5.78
CA LEU A 172 8.73 -7.95 -6.18
C LEU A 172 8.33 -8.13 -7.66
N ARG A 173 9.29 -8.50 -8.51
CA ARG A 173 9.11 -8.64 -9.97
C ARG A 173 9.20 -10.07 -10.46
N VAL A 174 10.00 -10.91 -9.77
CA VAL A 174 10.23 -12.28 -10.21
C VAL A 174 8.91 -13.05 -10.13
N PRO A 175 8.42 -13.61 -11.26
CA PRO A 175 7.21 -14.41 -11.25
C PRO A 175 7.33 -15.62 -10.34
N LEU A 176 6.31 -15.84 -9.54
CA LEU A 176 6.13 -17.06 -8.76
C LEU A 176 5.45 -18.11 -9.63
N GLU A 177 5.93 -19.35 -9.56
CA GLU A 177 5.33 -20.46 -10.28
C GLU A 177 4.02 -20.87 -9.62
N GLY A 178 2.99 -21.06 -10.44
CA GLY A 178 1.65 -21.42 -10.00
C GLY A 178 1.57 -22.68 -9.15
N ILE A 179 2.42 -23.67 -9.48
CA ILE A 179 2.53 -24.93 -8.74
C ILE A 179 2.99 -24.75 -7.29
N HIS A 180 3.60 -23.60 -6.97
CA HIS A 180 4.07 -23.25 -5.64
C HIS A 180 3.13 -22.30 -4.90
N LEU A 181 2.17 -21.69 -5.60
CA LEU A 181 1.16 -20.85 -4.97
C LEU A 181 0.15 -21.73 -4.21
N ARG A 182 -0.28 -21.26 -3.04
CA ARG A 182 -1.14 -22.02 -2.12
C ARG A 182 -2.41 -21.25 -1.79
N GLY A 183 -3.50 -22.00 -1.60
CA GLY A 183 -4.77 -21.47 -1.15
C GLY A 183 -5.39 -20.47 -2.14
N ASP A 184 -5.86 -19.36 -1.62
CA ASP A 184 -6.51 -18.31 -2.39
C ASP A 184 -5.59 -17.09 -2.56
N LEU A 185 -5.65 -16.49 -3.74
CA LEU A 185 -5.17 -15.14 -4.00
C LEU A 185 -6.30 -14.16 -3.73
N TYR A 186 -6.01 -13.17 -2.91
CA TYR A 186 -6.91 -12.07 -2.64
C TYR A 186 -6.42 -10.82 -3.37
N PHE A 187 -7.31 -10.20 -4.15
CA PHE A 187 -7.09 -8.87 -4.70
C PHE A 187 -8.12 -7.92 -4.12
N GLN A 188 -7.66 -6.78 -3.64
CA GLN A 188 -8.50 -5.71 -3.10
C GLN A 188 -8.09 -4.40 -3.75
N SER A 189 -9.04 -3.53 -4.03
CA SER A 189 -8.72 -2.16 -4.42
C SER A 189 -9.75 -1.18 -3.90
N LEU A 190 -9.32 0.08 -3.77
CA LEU A 190 -10.19 1.19 -3.44
C LEU A 190 -9.70 2.48 -4.08
N THR A 191 -10.64 3.38 -4.29
CA THR A 191 -10.38 4.80 -4.52
C THR A 191 -11.01 5.58 -3.38
N ALA A 192 -10.29 6.55 -2.85
CA ALA A 192 -10.74 7.39 -1.76
C ALA A 192 -10.35 8.85 -1.96
N GLU A 193 -11.14 9.73 -1.37
CA GLU A 193 -10.91 11.17 -1.32
C GLU A 193 -10.95 11.67 0.12
N SER A 194 -10.33 12.82 0.36
CA SER A 194 -10.43 13.49 1.66
C SER A 194 -11.86 13.97 1.90
N ALA A 195 -12.41 13.58 3.05
CA ALA A 195 -13.72 13.96 3.56
C ALA A 195 -13.55 14.32 5.05
N PRO A 196 -12.98 15.50 5.36
CA PRO A 196 -12.62 15.90 6.72
C PRO A 196 -13.82 15.91 7.67
N GLU A 197 -15.03 16.10 7.17
CA GLU A 197 -16.30 16.02 7.88
C GLU A 197 -16.61 14.62 8.44
N LEU A 198 -15.97 13.56 7.94
CA LEU A 198 -16.13 12.18 8.42
C LEU A 198 -15.20 11.85 9.60
N ARG A 199 -14.36 12.79 10.05
CA ARG A 199 -13.43 12.56 11.17
C ARG A 199 -14.20 12.45 12.49
N GLU A 200 -13.99 11.36 13.22
CA GLU A 200 -14.52 11.21 14.59
C GLU A 200 -13.91 12.27 15.52
N ALA A 201 -14.77 13.03 16.21
CA ALA A 201 -14.34 14.02 17.20
C ALA A 201 -13.55 13.34 18.33
N GLY A 202 -12.35 13.83 18.62
CA GLY A 202 -11.46 13.29 19.67
C GLY A 202 -10.36 12.35 19.18
N ASN A 203 -10.37 11.94 17.90
CA ASN A 203 -9.27 11.20 17.28
C ASN A 203 -8.35 12.15 16.50
N ASP A 204 -7.89 13.17 17.21
CA ASP A 204 -7.13 14.33 16.78
C ASP A 204 -5.68 14.02 16.42
N GLY A 205 -5.38 12.81 15.92
CA GLY A 205 -4.06 12.49 15.34
C GLY A 205 -3.71 13.32 14.09
N PHE A 206 -4.52 14.31 13.72
CA PHE A 206 -4.19 15.36 12.75
C PHE A 206 -4.32 16.80 13.31
N ALA A 207 -4.75 17.00 14.56
CA ALA A 207 -4.95 18.33 15.11
C ALA A 207 -3.68 18.88 15.76
N ARG A 208 -2.78 19.40 14.92
CA ARG A 208 -1.94 20.61 15.10
C ARG A 208 -0.73 20.56 14.18
N LEU A 209 -0.97 20.66 12.88
CA LEU A 209 -0.13 21.47 12.00
C LEU A 209 -1.02 22.56 11.38
N ARG A 210 -1.79 23.26 12.22
CA ARG A 210 -2.34 24.56 11.87
C ARG A 210 -1.28 25.60 12.22
N LEU A 211 -0.73 26.22 11.18
CA LEU A 211 -0.43 27.66 11.10
C LEU A 211 -0.51 28.39 12.44
N VAL A 212 0.64 28.55 13.10
CA VAL A 212 0.92 29.78 13.84
C VAL A 212 1.92 30.54 12.96
N ALA A 213 1.38 31.29 12.01
CA ALA A 213 2.06 32.43 11.43
C ALA A 213 1.86 33.62 12.39
N SER A 214 2.77 33.75 13.36
CA SER A 214 3.11 34.94 14.18
C SER A 214 3.74 34.41 15.47
N ASP A 215 5.04 34.51 15.72
CA ASP A 215 5.75 35.78 15.83
C ASP A 215 7.25 35.63 15.53
N ARG A 216 7.78 36.75 15.03
CA ARG A 216 9.18 37.21 15.05
C ARG A 216 10.14 36.42 15.96
N GLN A 217 11.31 36.09 15.41
CA GLN A 217 12.63 36.51 15.91
C GLN A 217 13.72 36.05 14.91
N THR A 218 14.18 36.96 14.04
CA THR A 218 15.53 37.55 14.04
C THR A 218 16.71 36.59 13.95
N LEU A 219 17.42 36.72 12.81
CA LEU A 219 18.86 36.58 12.59
C LEU A 219 19.71 36.40 13.86
N HIS A 220 20.53 35.35 13.88
CA HIS A 220 22.00 35.46 13.85
C HIS A 220 22.62 34.13 13.36
#